data_AF-A0A822GH10-F1
#
_entry.id   AF-A0A822GH10-F1
#
_cell.length_a   1.000
_cell.length_b   1.000
_cell.length_c   1.000
_cell.angle_alpha   90.00
_cell.angle_beta   90.00
_cell.angle_gamma   90.00
#
_symmetry.space_group_name_H-M   'P 1'
#
loop_
_entity.id
_entity.type
_entity.pdbx_description
1 polymer ?
#
loop_
_entity_poly.entity_id
_entity_poly.type
_entity_poly.pdbx_seq_one_letter_code
_entity_poly.pdbx_strand_id
1 'polypeptide(L)'
;HLTRSSLIQQLCLLQRFYLNELYTNSMNTSPDRFDTKYRDMIMELRRSAFDTDLLLSDQSCQDLNTRVSSGNINETISISTMNPRRVEALQRDYERLGFQDLREPIKDFQIIPPGI
;
A
#
# COMPACT_ATOMS: atom_id res chain seq x y z
N HIS A 1 6.41 26.57 -41.25
CA HIS A 1 7.12 25.27 -41.31
C HIS A 1 7.80 25.02 -39.98
N LEU A 2 7.36 24.03 -39.22
CA LEU A 2 8.07 23.57 -38.02
C LEU A 2 9.27 22.74 -38.45
N THR A 3 10.46 23.05 -37.93
CA THR A 3 11.65 22.23 -38.17
C THR A 3 11.60 20.99 -37.28
N ARG A 4 12.23 19.90 -37.71
CA ARG A 4 12.37 18.68 -36.91
C ARG A 4 12.94 18.97 -35.51
N SER A 5 13.88 19.91 -35.40
CA SER A 5 14.45 20.36 -34.12
C SER A 5 13.42 21.03 -33.22
N SER A 6 12.52 21.84 -33.78
CA SER A 6 11.45 22.51 -33.03
C SER A 6 10.42 21.51 -32.49
N LEU A 7 10.08 20.50 -33.28
CA LEU A 7 9.17 19.42 -32.84
C LEU A 7 9.78 18.59 -31.70
N ILE A 8 11.07 18.24 -31.80
CA ILE A 8 11.77 17.52 -30.73
C ILE A 8 11.80 18.36 -29.45
N GLN A 9 12.11 19.66 -29.56
CA GLN A 9 12.12 20.55 -28.41
C GLN A 9 10.74 20.67 -27.75
N GLN A 10 9.66 20.75 -28.54
CA GLN A 10 8.29 20.76 -28.03
C GLN A 10 7.92 19.46 -27.31
N LEU A 11 8.32 18.30 -27.85
CA LEU A 11 8.12 17.00 -27.21
C LEU A 11 8.88 16.90 -25.88
N CYS A 12 10.13 17.35 -25.82
CA CYS A 12 10.90 17.36 -24.57
C CYS A 12 10.29 18.27 -23.51
N LEU A 13 9.77 19.44 -23.91
CA LEU A 13 9.08 20.33 -22.99
C LEU A 13 7.78 19.70 -22.47
N LEU A 14 6.99 19.08 -23.36
CA LEU A 14 5.76 18.39 -22.97
C LEU A 14 6.04 17.25 -21.98
N GLN A 15 7.05 16.41 -22.26
CA GLN A 15 7.49 15.35 -21.34
C GLN A 15 7.90 15.92 -19.98
N ARG A 16 8.64 17.03 -19.97
CA ARG A 16 9.07 17.69 -18.74
C ARG A 16 7.90 18.26 -17.94
N PHE A 17 6.91 18.87 -18.60
CA PHE A 17 5.72 19.37 -17.92
C PHE A 17 4.94 18.24 -17.27
N TYR A 18 4.74 17.14 -17.98
CA TYR A 18 4.01 15.98 -17.45
C TYR A 18 4.72 15.35 -16.24
N LEU A 19 6.05 15.15 -16.32
CA LEU A 19 6.82 14.61 -15.20
C LEU A 19 6.87 15.55 -14.01
N ASN A 20 6.97 16.87 -14.26
CA ASN A 20 6.94 17.86 -13.18
C ASN A 20 5.60 17.86 -12.44
N GLU A 21 4.48 17.68 -13.15
CA GLU A 21 3.15 17.60 -12.53
C GLU A 21 3.06 16.42 -11.55
N LEU A 22 3.59 15.24 -11.92
CA LEU A 22 3.68 14.08 -11.04
C LEU A 22 4.57 14.35 -9.83
N TYR A 23 5.73 14.98 -10.05
CA TYR A 23 6.68 15.30 -8.99
C TYR A 23 6.12 16.31 -7.99
N THR A 24 5.44 17.36 -8.44
CA THR A 24 4.90 18.40 -7.56
C THR A 24 3.67 17.93 -6.79
N ASN A 25 2.83 17.09 -7.40
CA ASN A 25 1.52 16.77 -6.84
C ASN A 25 1.50 15.51 -5.96
N SER A 26 2.37 14.53 -6.23
CA SER A 26 2.36 13.22 -5.54
C SER A 26 3.68 12.89 -4.86
N MET A 27 4.79 12.93 -5.59
CA MET A 27 6.09 12.40 -5.10
C MET A 27 6.68 13.19 -3.92
N ASN A 28 6.19 14.40 -3.67
CA ASN A 28 6.57 15.23 -2.52
C ASN A 28 5.49 15.29 -1.42
N THR A 29 4.47 14.43 -1.51
CA THR A 29 3.39 14.36 -0.54
C THR A 29 3.65 13.20 0.41
N SER A 30 3.90 13.51 1.69
CA SER A 30 3.96 12.50 2.75
C SER A 30 2.52 12.12 3.12
N PRO A 31 2.18 10.83 3.17
CA PRO A 31 0.89 10.43 3.69
C PRO A 31 0.78 10.75 5.20
N ASP A 32 -0.41 11.13 5.64
CA ASP A 32 -0.72 11.17 7.07
C ASP A 32 -0.83 9.72 7.58
N ARG A 33 -0.01 9.37 8.57
CA ARG A 33 0.03 8.04 9.18
C ARG A 33 -1.27 7.66 9.90
N PHE A 34 -2.11 8.65 10.21
CA PHE A 34 -3.39 8.44 10.88
C PHE A 34 -4.56 8.37 9.89
N ASP A 35 -4.34 8.76 8.63
CA ASP A 35 -5.34 8.60 7.59
C ASP A 35 -5.50 7.11 7.26
N THR A 36 -6.71 6.60 7.44
CA THR A 36 -7.04 5.19 7.23
C THR A 36 -6.88 4.78 5.78
N LYS A 37 -7.04 5.71 4.83
CA LYS A 37 -6.93 5.44 3.39
C LYS A 37 -5.59 4.81 3.01
N TYR A 38 -4.48 5.30 3.55
CA TYR A 38 -3.16 4.76 3.22
C TYR A 38 -2.90 3.42 3.89
N ARG A 39 -3.45 3.22 5.10
CA ARG A 39 -3.39 1.92 5.79
C ARG A 39 -4.17 0.86 5.02
N ASP A 40 -5.36 1.21 4.55
CA ASP A 40 -6.20 0.33 3.74
C ASP A 40 -5.51 -0.04 2.43
N MET A 41 -4.85 0.92 1.77
CA MET A 41 -4.08 0.67 0.54
C MET A 41 -2.93 -0.32 0.77
N ILE A 42 -2.16 -0.16 1.86
CA ILE A 42 -1.07 -1.09 2.22
C ILE A 42 -1.62 -2.50 2.51
N MET A 43 -2.75 -2.59 3.20
CA MET A 43 -3.43 -3.86 3.47
C MET A 43 -3.92 -4.54 2.18
N GLU A 44 -4.45 -3.77 1.23
CA GLU A 44 -4.89 -4.27 -0.07
C GLU A 44 -3.72 -4.74 -0.95
N LEU A 45 -2.57 -4.07 -0.90
CA LEU A 45 -1.34 -4.53 -1.57
C LEU A 45 -0.90 -5.89 -1.02
N ARG A 46 -0.89 -6.04 0.31
CA ARG A 46 -0.61 -7.32 0.97
C ARG A 46 -1.62 -8.40 0.57
N ARG A 47 -2.92 -8.10 0.63
CA ARG A 47 -3.99 -9.02 0.25
C ARG A 47 -3.83 -9.48 -1.20
N SER A 48 -3.52 -8.57 -2.11
CA SER A 48 -3.31 -8.89 -3.53
C SER A 48 -2.09 -9.79 -3.77
N ALA A 49 -1.03 -9.61 -2.99
CA ALA A 49 0.23 -10.35 -3.12
C ALA A 49 0.21 -11.75 -2.48
N PHE A 50 -0.50 -11.93 -1.37
CA PHE A 50 -0.42 -13.17 -0.57
C PHE A 50 -1.75 -13.88 -0.34
N ASP A 51 -2.89 -13.15 -0.37
CA ASP A 51 -4.20 -13.77 -0.15
C ASP A 51 -4.83 -14.27 -1.47
N THR A 52 -4.13 -14.16 -2.60
CA THR A 52 -4.52 -14.76 -3.89
C THR A 52 -4.49 -16.29 -3.88
N ASP A 53 -3.70 -16.91 -3.01
CA ASP A 53 -3.59 -18.37 -2.82
C ASP A 53 -4.54 -18.95 -1.74
N LEU A 54 -5.28 -18.10 -1.02
CA LEU A 54 -6.16 -18.56 0.06
C LEU A 54 -7.41 -19.30 -0.44
N LEU A 55 -7.79 -19.09 -1.71
CA LEU A 55 -8.86 -19.88 -2.36
C LEU A 55 -8.49 -21.35 -2.57
N LEU A 56 -7.21 -21.72 -2.41
CA LEU A 56 -6.75 -23.11 -2.49
C LEU A 56 -6.51 -23.76 -1.10
N SER A 57 -6.55 -22.96 -0.02
CA SER A 57 -6.05 -23.38 1.30
C SER A 57 -7.11 -23.44 2.41
N ASP A 58 -8.33 -22.94 2.18
CA ASP A 58 -9.41 -22.88 3.17
C ASP A 58 -10.03 -24.24 3.55
N GLN A 59 -9.48 -25.37 3.06
CA GLN A 59 -9.99 -26.70 3.41
C GLN A 59 -9.38 -27.29 4.71
N SER A 60 -8.40 -26.65 5.38
CA SER A 60 -7.74 -27.28 6.55
C SER A 60 -7.86 -26.59 7.91
N CYS A 61 -8.57 -25.46 8.01
CA CYS A 61 -8.80 -24.79 9.30
C CYS A 61 -10.28 -24.86 9.73
N GLN A 62 -10.93 -26.01 9.53
CA GLN A 62 -12.08 -26.38 10.35
C GLN A 62 -11.55 -26.95 11.67
N ASP A 63 -11.10 -26.08 12.56
CA ASP A 63 -11.11 -26.40 13.99
C ASP A 63 -10.87 -25.11 14.78
N LEU A 64 -11.99 -24.46 15.10
CA LEU A 64 -12.31 -23.81 16.39
C LEU A 64 -13.35 -22.69 16.17
N ASN A 65 -14.58 -23.15 15.98
CA ASN A 65 -15.76 -22.68 16.72
C ASN A 65 -16.09 -21.16 16.76
N THR A 66 -17.14 -20.85 15.98
CA THR A 66 -18.37 -20.18 16.45
C THR A 66 -18.28 -18.75 17.01
N ARG A 67 -18.40 -17.77 16.11
CA ARG A 67 -19.52 -16.81 16.16
C ARG A 67 -19.70 -16.11 14.82
N VAL A 68 -20.60 -16.66 14.01
CA VAL A 68 -21.29 -15.90 12.98
C VAL A 68 -22.18 -14.90 13.71
N SER A 69 -21.79 -13.62 13.71
CA SER A 69 -22.67 -12.49 14.02
C SER A 69 -22.03 -11.25 13.41
N SER A 70 -22.35 -10.95 12.16
CA SER A 70 -23.31 -9.88 11.84
C SER A 70 -22.87 -8.51 12.36
N GLY A 71 -22.29 -7.71 11.45
CA GLY A 71 -22.36 -6.25 11.44
C GLY A 71 -21.40 -5.50 12.36
N ASN A 72 -20.25 -5.08 11.82
CA ASN A 72 -19.81 -3.67 11.82
C ASN A 72 -18.45 -3.56 11.10
N ILE A 73 -18.40 -2.85 9.97
CA ILE A 73 -17.18 -2.63 9.16
C ILE A 73 -16.39 -1.42 9.73
N ASN A 74 -16.34 -1.30 11.07
CA ASN A 74 -15.71 -0.19 11.79
C ASN A 74 -14.74 -0.70 12.86
N GLU A 75 -14.22 -1.92 12.75
CA GLU A 75 -13.09 -2.32 13.58
C GLU A 75 -11.83 -1.66 13.00
N THR A 76 -11.49 -0.52 13.57
CA THR A 76 -10.13 0.02 13.57
C THR A 76 -9.23 -1.02 14.25
N ILE A 77 -8.75 -2.00 13.49
CA ILE A 77 -7.87 -3.06 14.00
C ILE A 77 -6.51 -2.41 14.28
N SER A 78 -6.38 -1.80 15.46
CA SER A 78 -5.07 -1.56 16.06
C SER A 78 -4.38 -2.90 16.21
N ILE A 79 -3.16 -3.01 15.66
CA ILE A 79 -2.30 -4.22 15.76
C ILE A 79 -2.15 -4.68 17.21
N SER A 80 -2.34 -3.80 18.20
CA SER A 80 -2.28 -4.12 19.62
C SER A 80 -3.33 -5.14 20.12
N THR A 81 -4.39 -5.41 19.36
CA THR A 81 -5.47 -6.33 19.78
C THR A 81 -5.51 -7.64 18.97
N MET A 82 -4.57 -7.84 18.03
CA MET A 82 -4.54 -9.05 17.21
C MET A 82 -3.89 -10.24 17.94
N ASN A 83 -4.35 -11.44 17.60
CA ASN A 83 -3.69 -12.69 18.00
C ASN A 83 -2.19 -12.64 17.59
N PRO A 84 -1.24 -12.93 18.49
CA PRO A 84 0.20 -12.87 18.21
C PRO A 84 0.62 -13.59 16.92
N ARG A 85 0.00 -14.76 16.63
CA ARG A 85 0.28 -15.52 15.40
C ARG A 85 -0.08 -14.77 14.13
N ARG A 86 -1.15 -13.95 14.17
CA ARG A 86 -1.56 -13.13 13.03
C ARG A 86 -0.63 -11.92 12.85
N VAL A 87 -0.12 -11.36 13.95
CA VAL A 87 0.87 -10.28 13.91
C VAL A 87 2.18 -10.75 13.28
N GLU A 88 2.66 -11.94 13.65
CA GLU A 88 3.87 -12.54 13.05
C GLU A 88 3.70 -12.84 11.56
N ALA A 89 2.54 -13.38 11.15
CA ALA A 89 2.24 -13.58 9.72
C ALA A 89 2.23 -12.25 8.96
N LEU A 90 1.58 -11.23 9.52
CA LEU A 90 1.52 -9.89 8.93
C LEU A 90 2.91 -9.25 8.77
N GLN A 91 3.77 -9.36 9.79
CA GLN A 91 5.14 -8.85 9.74
C GLN A 91 5.97 -9.54 8.65
N ARG A 92 5.84 -10.87 8.50
CA ARG A 92 6.52 -11.61 7.42
C ARG A 92 6.04 -11.20 6.04
N ASP A 93 4.75 -10.92 5.87
CA ASP A 93 4.21 -10.45 4.61
C ASP A 93 4.76 -9.06 4.26
N TYR A 94 4.84 -8.16 5.25
CA TYR A 94 5.46 -6.83 5.04
C TYR A 94 6.95 -6.91 4.74
N GLU A 95 7.67 -7.82 5.38
CA GLU A 95 9.09 -8.06 5.08
C GLU A 95 9.27 -8.55 3.64
N ARG A 96 8.40 -9.47 3.17
CA ARG A 96 8.41 -9.96 1.79
C ARG A 96 8.03 -8.90 0.76
N LEU A 97 7.24 -7.89 1.14
CA LEU A 97 6.94 -6.72 0.30
C LEU A 97 8.08 -5.70 0.29
N GLY A 98 9.10 -5.87 1.13
CA GLY A 98 10.28 -5.00 1.18
C GLY A 98 10.12 -3.77 2.07
N PHE A 99 9.13 -3.74 2.97
CA PHE A 99 9.00 -2.67 3.96
C PHE A 99 10.14 -2.73 5.00
N GLN A 100 10.65 -1.57 5.39
CA GLN A 100 11.66 -1.39 6.43
C GLN A 100 11.01 -1.34 7.82
N ASP A 101 9.96 -0.53 8.02
CA ASP A 101 9.18 -0.55 9.28
C ASP A 101 8.03 -1.57 9.21
N LEU A 102 8.30 -2.80 9.67
CA LEU A 102 7.31 -3.89 9.69
C LEU A 102 6.15 -3.66 10.66
N ARG A 103 6.28 -2.74 11.62
CA ARG A 103 5.22 -2.43 12.59
C ARG A 103 4.31 -1.34 12.06
N GLU A 104 4.87 -0.37 11.35
CA GLU A 104 4.16 0.75 10.76
C GLU A 104 4.68 1.03 9.32
N PRO A 105 4.33 0.18 8.33
CA PRO A 105 4.85 0.30 6.96
C PRO A 105 4.60 1.66 6.28
N ILE A 106 3.59 2.40 6.75
CA ILE A 106 3.28 3.74 6.25
C ILE A 106 4.43 4.74 6.45
N LYS A 107 5.33 4.50 7.43
CA LYS A 107 6.49 5.37 7.69
C LYS A 107 7.50 5.38 6.55
N ASP A 108 7.60 4.29 5.80
CA ASP A 108 8.52 4.20 4.67
C ASP A 108 8.17 5.22 3.57
N PHE A 109 6.88 5.59 3.45
CA PHE A 109 6.38 6.61 2.53
C PHE A 109 6.46 8.05 3.08
N GLN A 110 6.86 8.23 4.34
CA GLN A 110 7.06 9.57 4.93
C GLN A 110 8.41 10.18 4.55
N ILE A 111 9.31 9.39 3.95
CA ILE A 111 10.59 9.86 3.41
C ILE A 111 10.35 10.40 1.99
N ILE A 112 10.64 11.67 1.77
CA ILE A 112 10.47 12.38 0.48
C ILE A 112 11.83 12.77 -0.10
N PRO A 113 12.05 12.69 -1.44
CA PRO A 113 11.20 12.06 -2.47
C PRO A 113 11.44 10.56 -2.51
N PRO A 114 10.40 9.72 -2.29
CA PRO A 114 9.38 9.38 -3.27
C PRO A 114 7.94 9.32 -2.73
N GLY A 115 7.67 9.78 -1.50
CA GLY A 115 6.31 10.12 -1.02
C GLY A 115 5.23 9.08 -1.35
N ILE A 116 4.04 9.56 -1.75
CA ILE A 116 2.96 8.76 -2.37
C ILE A 116 3.14 8.67 -3.89
#